data_AF-K6U7T2-F1
#
_entry.id   AF-K6U7T2-F1
#
_cell.length_a   1.000
_cell.length_b   1.000
_cell.length_c   1.000
_cell.angle_alpha   90.00
_cell.angle_beta   90.00
_cell.angle_gamma   90.00
#
_symmetry.space_group_name_H-M   'P 1'
#
loop_
_entity.id
_entity.type
_entity.pdbx_description
1 polymer ?
#
loop_
_entity_poly.entity_id
_entity_poly.type
_entity_poly.pdbx_seq_one_letter_code
_entity_poly.pdbx_strand_id
1 'polypeptide(L)'
;MYEEKRKHNKIWYKYNEFMFRVQAIDDENSVIWLNYRFKNPAFSMVMRDFLNRMEEYRIPIKVNSIWNKHKGFEVKNADVKLLIGEIINFCAENDVESMVSKDIYLRDEWYE
;
A
#
# COMPACT_ATOMS: atom_id res chain seq x y z
N MET A 1 -6.56 -12.06 4.84
CA MET A 1 -6.91 -10.63 4.71
C MET A 1 -8.42 -10.47 4.83
N TYR A 2 -8.90 -9.44 5.51
CA TYR A 2 -10.34 -9.11 5.59
C TYR A 2 -10.57 -7.61 5.40
N GLU A 3 -11.77 -7.23 4.98
CA GLU A 3 -12.20 -5.82 4.89
C GLU A 3 -12.57 -5.33 6.29
N GLU A 4 -11.87 -4.30 6.77
CA GLU A 4 -12.10 -3.68 8.08
C GLU A 4 -13.18 -2.61 8.00
N LYS A 5 -13.19 -1.83 6.91
CA LYS A 5 -14.11 -0.69 6.71
C LYS A 5 -14.24 -0.36 5.23
N ARG A 6 -15.38 0.23 4.85
CA ARG A 6 -15.60 0.86 3.54
C ARG A 6 -16.33 2.17 3.70
N LYS A 7 -15.92 3.19 2.95
CA LYS A 7 -16.54 4.51 2.94
C LYS A 7 -16.29 5.19 1.59
N HIS A 8 -17.36 5.50 0.86
CA HIS A 8 -17.28 6.05 -0.50
C HIS A 8 -16.38 5.19 -1.42
N ASN A 9 -15.38 5.81 -2.06
CA ASN A 9 -14.39 5.19 -2.93
C ASN A 9 -13.20 4.56 -2.18
N LYS A 10 -13.27 4.47 -0.84
CA LYS A 10 -12.18 3.95 0.00
C LYS A 10 -12.57 2.64 0.67
N ILE A 11 -11.61 1.72 0.72
CA ILE A 11 -11.70 0.43 1.40
C ILE A 11 -10.47 0.25 2.26
N TRP A 12 -10.67 -0.19 3.49
CA TRP A 12 -9.59 -0.54 4.40
C TRP A 12 -9.55 -2.04 4.56
N TYR A 13 -8.40 -2.65 4.30
CA TYR A 13 -8.15 -4.06 4.55
C TYR A 13 -7.18 -4.21 5.71
N LYS A 14 -7.32 -5.33 6.43
CA LYS A 14 -6.40 -5.72 7.48
C LYS A 14 -5.92 -7.16 7.31
N TYR A 15 -4.65 -7.36 7.59
CA TYR A 15 -4.01 -8.67 7.62
C TYR A 15 -2.88 -8.66 8.65
N ASN A 16 -3.10 -9.34 9.78
CA ASN A 16 -2.20 -9.29 10.93
C ASN A 16 -1.92 -7.82 11.34
N GLU A 17 -0.66 -7.41 11.33
CA GLU A 17 -0.23 -6.05 11.65
C GLU A 17 -0.25 -5.08 10.46
N PHE A 18 -0.52 -5.60 9.26
CA PHE A 18 -0.68 -4.79 8.07
C PHE A 18 -2.11 -4.26 7.94
N MET A 19 -2.20 -2.98 7.66
CA MET A 19 -3.42 -2.30 7.26
C MET A 19 -3.18 -1.69 5.88
N PHE A 20 -4.18 -1.77 5.01
CA PHE A 20 -4.14 -1.23 3.67
C PHE A 20 -5.30 -0.27 3.50
N ARG A 21 -5.02 0.92 2.98
CA ARG A 21 -6.04 1.87 2.53
C ARG A 21 -6.02 1.85 1.02
N VAL A 22 -7.12 1.45 0.40
CA VAL A 22 -7.30 1.44 -1.05
C VAL A 22 -8.28 2.55 -1.40
N GLN A 23 -7.92 3.42 -2.33
CA GLN A 23 -8.80 4.47 -2.85
C GLN A 23 -8.85 4.38 -4.37
N ALA A 24 -10.05 4.18 -4.94
CA ALA A 24 -10.25 4.36 -6.37
C ALA A 24 -10.06 5.84 -6.73
N ILE A 25 -9.17 6.12 -7.68
CA ILE A 25 -8.86 7.49 -8.13
C ILE A 25 -9.53 7.83 -9.46
N ASP A 26 -9.82 6.80 -10.26
CA ASP A 26 -10.61 6.85 -11.49
C ASP A 26 -11.25 5.47 -11.76
N ASP A 27 -11.88 5.30 -12.92
CA ASP A 27 -12.57 4.07 -13.29
C ASP A 27 -11.61 2.88 -13.53
N GLU A 28 -10.32 3.15 -13.76
CA GLU A 28 -9.31 2.15 -14.12
C GLU A 28 -8.31 1.89 -12.99
N ASN A 29 -8.05 2.85 -12.11
CA ASN A 29 -6.94 2.83 -11.16
C ASN A 29 -7.35 3.09 -9.72
N SER A 30 -6.57 2.47 -8.83
CA SER A 30 -6.64 2.65 -7.38
C SER A 30 -5.25 2.92 -6.82
N VAL A 31 -5.19 3.63 -5.71
CA VAL A 31 -3.95 3.82 -4.93
C VAL A 31 -4.05 3.02 -3.63
N ILE A 32 -2.97 2.31 -3.31
CA ILE A 32 -2.83 1.50 -2.10
C ILE A 32 -1.77 2.14 -1.20
N TRP A 33 -2.17 2.52 0.01
CA TRP A 33 -1.24 2.89 1.07
C TRP A 33 -1.09 1.73 2.06
N LEU A 34 0.15 1.45 2.44
CA LEU A 34 0.52 0.41 3.38
C LEU A 34 0.82 1.01 4.75
N ASN A 35 0.18 0.47 5.78
CA ASN A 35 0.44 0.81 7.16
C ASN A 35 0.85 -0.45 7.93
N TYR A 36 2.07 -0.42 8.46
CA TYR A 36 2.57 -1.42 9.41
C TYR A 36 2.82 -0.73 10.74
N ARG A 37 1.98 -1.02 11.75
CA ARG A 37 2.02 -0.37 13.08
C ARG A 37 2.08 1.18 13.02
N PHE A 38 1.21 1.79 12.21
CA PHE A 38 1.12 3.23 11.93
C PHE A 38 2.34 3.84 11.25
N LYS A 39 3.18 3.03 10.60
CA LYS A 39 4.31 3.50 9.81
C LYS A 39 4.16 3.08 8.36
N ASN A 40 4.62 3.93 7.46
CA ASN A 40 4.62 3.69 6.02
C ASN A 40 6.00 3.17 5.56
N PRO A 41 6.10 1.92 5.09
CA PRO A 41 7.34 1.37 4.56
C PRO A 41 7.49 1.57 3.03
N ALA A 42 6.51 2.17 2.34
CA ALA A 42 6.48 2.22 0.87
C ALA A 42 7.74 2.84 0.24
N PHE A 43 8.32 3.88 0.85
CA PHE A 43 9.56 4.47 0.35
C PHE A 43 10.73 3.47 0.39
N SER A 44 10.89 2.75 1.50
CA SER A 44 11.93 1.74 1.66
C SER A 44 11.74 0.56 0.71
N MET A 45 10.48 0.20 0.40
CA MET A 45 10.18 -0.82 -0.62
C MET A 45 10.67 -0.38 -2.00
N VAL A 46 10.46 0.88 -2.38
CA VAL A 46 11.00 1.44 -3.63
C VAL A 46 12.53 1.37 -3.65
N MET A 47 13.19 1.72 -2.54
CA MET A 47 14.65 1.63 -2.41
C MET A 47 15.19 0.19 -2.48
N ARG A 48 14.34 -0.82 -2.30
CA ARG A 48 14.66 -2.24 -2.35
C ARG A 48 14.09 -2.91 -3.61
N ASP A 49 13.98 -2.15 -4.70
CA ASP A 49 13.60 -2.64 -6.03
C ASP A 49 12.19 -3.24 -6.14
N PHE A 50 11.27 -2.89 -5.25
CA PHE A 50 9.88 -3.39 -5.34
C PHE A 50 9.21 -3.05 -6.68
N LEU A 51 9.50 -1.86 -7.24
CA LEU A 51 8.95 -1.46 -8.55
C LEU A 51 9.40 -2.40 -9.67
N ASN A 52 10.70 -2.75 -9.70
CA ASN A 52 11.27 -3.66 -10.70
C ASN A 52 10.64 -5.06 -10.59
N ARG A 53 10.46 -5.56 -9.36
CA ARG A 53 9.79 -6.85 -9.13
C ARG A 53 8.35 -6.87 -9.68
N MET A 54 7.60 -5.78 -9.50
CA MET A 54 6.23 -5.70 -10.01
C MET A 54 6.19 -5.62 -11.54
N GLU A 55 7.18 -4.97 -12.16
CA GLU A 55 7.36 -4.97 -13.61
C GLU A 55 7.63 -6.38 -14.16
N GLU A 56 8.47 -7.18 -13.48
CA GLU A 56 8.71 -8.60 -13.83
C GLU A 56 7.42 -9.44 -13.79
N TYR A 57 6.51 -9.13 -12.87
CA TYR A 57 5.19 -9.78 -12.78
C TYR A 57 4.15 -9.20 -13.74
N ARG A 58 4.51 -8.22 -14.57
CA ARG A 58 3.62 -7.49 -15.48
C ARG A 58 2.47 -6.78 -14.76
N ILE A 59 2.73 -6.32 -13.53
CA ILE A 59 1.83 -5.51 -12.72
C ILE A 59 2.46 -4.12 -12.61
N PRO A 60 2.36 -3.26 -13.65
CA PRO A 60 3.00 -1.95 -13.60
C PRO A 60 2.36 -1.11 -12.49
N ILE A 61 3.20 -0.63 -11.56
CA ILE A 61 2.78 0.25 -10.48
C ILE A 61 3.52 1.59 -10.55
N LYS A 62 2.90 2.64 -10.01
CA LYS A 62 3.53 3.96 -9.85
C LYS A 62 3.51 4.39 -8.40
N VAL A 63 4.53 5.14 -7.98
CA VAL A 63 4.51 5.79 -6.68
C VAL A 63 3.56 6.98 -6.75
N ASN A 64 2.56 7.01 -5.88
CA ASN A 64 1.58 8.08 -5.77
C ASN A 64 1.65 8.71 -4.37
N SER A 65 1.50 10.03 -4.28
CA SER A 65 1.54 10.76 -3.00
C SER A 65 0.42 11.79 -2.84
N ILE A 66 -0.75 11.51 -3.41
CA ILE A 66 -1.91 12.42 -3.39
C ILE A 66 -2.48 12.63 -1.98
N TRP A 67 -2.31 11.66 -1.07
CA TRP A 67 -2.86 11.73 0.28
C TRP A 67 -1.79 12.12 1.30
N ASN A 68 -1.90 13.33 1.85
CA ASN A 68 -1.01 13.88 2.89
C ASN A 68 0.50 13.72 2.62
N LYS A 69 0.90 13.62 1.33
CA LYS A 69 2.27 13.30 0.87
C LYS A 69 2.77 11.89 1.22
N HIS A 70 1.96 11.06 1.89
CA HIS A 70 2.28 9.65 2.13
C HIS A 70 2.45 8.90 0.82
N LYS A 71 3.49 8.07 0.75
CA LYS A 71 3.75 7.25 -0.43
C LYS A 71 2.82 6.04 -0.46
N GLY A 72 2.14 5.85 -1.58
CA GLY A 72 1.35 4.68 -1.91
C GLY A 72 1.69 4.19 -3.31
N PHE A 73 1.06 3.09 -3.70
CA PHE A 73 1.24 2.47 -5.01
C PHE A 73 -0.05 2.55 -5.81
N GLU A 74 -0.01 3.26 -6.93
CA GLU A 74 -1.07 3.29 -7.93
C GLU A 74 -0.98 2.05 -8.80
N VAL A 75 -2.12 1.40 -9.01
CA VAL A 75 -2.25 0.17 -9.79
C VAL A 75 -3.64 0.10 -10.42
N LYS A 76 -3.79 -0.70 -11.47
CA LYS A 76 -5.10 -1.00 -12.05
C LYS A 76 -6.03 -1.64 -11.02
N ASN A 77 -7.31 -1.29 -11.10
CA ASN A 77 -8.36 -1.79 -10.22
C ASN A 77 -8.43 -3.33 -10.17
N ALA A 78 -8.17 -3.99 -11.31
CA ALA A 78 -8.15 -5.46 -11.41
C ALA A 78 -7.02 -6.12 -10.59
N ASP A 79 -5.90 -5.42 -10.39
CA ASP A 79 -4.69 -5.98 -9.79
C ASP A 79 -4.53 -5.62 -8.30
N VAL A 80 -5.44 -4.84 -7.71
CA VAL A 80 -5.37 -4.37 -6.32
C VAL A 80 -5.12 -5.51 -5.33
N LYS A 81 -5.87 -6.61 -5.43
CA LYS A 81 -5.72 -7.75 -4.50
C LYS A 81 -4.39 -8.47 -4.70
N LEU A 82 -3.93 -8.57 -5.94
CA LEU A 82 -2.65 -9.19 -6.28
C LEU A 82 -1.50 -8.36 -5.73
N LEU A 83 -1.53 -7.04 -5.93
CA LEU A 83 -0.54 -6.12 -5.39
C LEU A 83 -0.49 -6.16 -3.86
N ILE A 84 -1.63 -6.23 -3.15
CA ILE A 84 -1.62 -6.38 -1.69
C ILE A 84 -0.91 -7.67 -1.26
N GLY A 85 -1.17 -8.78 -1.95
CA GLY A 85 -0.47 -10.03 -1.70
C GLY A 85 1.04 -9.90 -1.89
N GLU A 86 1.47 -9.29 -2.98
CA GLU A 86 2.89 -9.07 -3.26
C GLU A 86 3.56 -8.10 -2.30
N ILE A 87 2.85 -7.06 -1.84
CA ILE A 87 3.34 -6.17 -0.79
C ILE A 87 3.61 -6.96 0.51
N ILE A 88 2.70 -7.85 0.90
CA ILE A 88 2.86 -8.71 2.09
C ILE A 88 4.06 -9.63 1.92
N ASN A 89 4.17 -10.31 0.77
CA ASN A 89 5.27 -11.23 0.46
C ASN A 89 6.62 -10.50 0.49
N PHE A 90 6.71 -9.37 -0.20
CA PHE A 90 7.92 -8.54 -0.25
C PHE A 90 8.33 -8.08 1.15
N CYS A 91 7.37 -7.66 1.98
CA CYS A 91 7.61 -7.26 3.36
C CYS A 91 8.10 -8.41 4.26
N ALA A 92 7.59 -9.62 4.04
CA ALA A 92 8.05 -10.81 4.76
C ALA A 92 9.48 -11.20 4.37
N GLU A 93 9.82 -11.11 3.08
CA GLU A 93 11.17 -11.44 2.57
C GLU A 93 12.24 -10.42 3.00
N ASN A 94 11.86 -9.15 3.18
CA ASN A 94 12.81 -8.04 3.41
C ASN A 94 12.84 -7.51 4.85
N ASP A 95 12.17 -8.18 5.79
CA ASP A 95 11.95 -7.70 7.16
C ASP A 95 11.37 -6.28 7.20
N VAL A 96 10.04 -6.20 7.26
CA VAL A 96 9.30 -4.94 7.32
C VAL A 96 9.73 -4.02 8.45
N GLU A 97 10.22 -4.53 9.58
CA GLU A 97 10.69 -3.68 10.69
C GLU A 97 11.93 -2.88 10.30
N SER A 98 12.78 -3.41 9.43
CA SER A 98 13.91 -2.68 8.84
C SER A 98 13.51 -1.66 7.77
N MET A 99 12.27 -1.73 7.28
CA MET A 99 11.75 -0.91 6.20
C MET A 99 10.83 0.23 6.65
N VAL A 100 10.30 0.18 7.87
CA VAL A 100 9.47 1.30 8.36
C VAL A 100 10.29 2.59 8.45
N SER A 101 9.75 3.65 7.85
CA SER A 101 10.41 4.94 7.77
C SER A 101 9.90 5.91 8.86
N LYS A 102 10.33 7.18 8.79
CA LYS A 102 9.77 8.28 9.60
C LYS A 102 8.41 8.77 9.09
N ASP A 103 7.91 8.21 7.98
CA ASP A 103 6.56 8.47 7.49
C ASP A 103 5.55 7.72 8.37
N ILE A 104 4.82 8.45 9.21
CA ILE A 104 3.96 7.93 10.26
C ILE A 104 2.53 8.39 9.99
N TYR A 105 1.58 7.48 10.16
CA TYR A 105 0.16 7.78 10.13
C TYR A 105 -0.36 8.14 11.52
N LEU A 106 -1.03 9.26 11.64
CA LEU A 106 -1.92 9.57 12.76
C LEU A 106 -3.12 8.62 12.72
N ARG A 107 -3.63 8.24 13.90
CA ARG A 107 -4.75 7.29 13.96
C ARG A 107 -6.02 7.86 13.30
N ASP A 108 -6.30 9.13 13.53
CA ASP A 108 -7.50 9.77 13.01
C ASP A 108 -7.40 9.95 11.49
N GLU A 109 -6.23 10.34 10.98
CA GLU A 109 -6.04 10.57 9.55
C GLU A 109 -6.23 9.27 8.74
N TRP A 110 -5.82 8.12 9.28
CA TRP A 110 -5.87 6.84 8.55
C TRP A 110 -7.28 6.49 8.06
N TYR A 111 -8.32 6.88 8.82
CA TYR A 111 -9.71 6.53 8.53
C TYR A 111 -10.53 7.66 7.88
N GLU A 112 -9.86 8.73 7.43
CA GLU A 112 -10.43 9.85 6.66
C GLU A 112 -10.66 9.50 5.17
#